data_AF-A0A288GTD3-F1
#
_entry.id   AF-A0A288GTD3-F1
#
_cell.length_a   1.000
_cell.length_b   1.000
_cell.length_c   1.000
_cell.angle_alpha   90.00
_cell.angle_beta   90.00
_cell.angle_gamma   90.00
#
_symmetry.space_group_name_H-M   'P 1'
#
loop_
_entity.id
_entity.type
_entity.pdbx_description
1 polymer ?
#
loop_
_entity_poly.entity_id
_entity_poly.type
_entity_poly.pdbx_seq_one_letter_code
_entity_poly.pdbx_strand_id
1 'polypeptide(L)' 'MGAIGPKKKRSIHKRNVRHASWERDILKKLSNMVSLSTCTNCGTPKLAHRVCKACGYYKGKQVLTIKSKGANVIDA' A
#
# COMPACT_ATOMS: atom_id res chain seq x y z
N MET A 1 -1.22 18.41 40.47
CA MET A 1 -0.32 19.27 39.66
C MET A 1 0.32 18.41 38.58
N GLY A 2 -0.24 18.45 37.36
CA GLY A 2 0.18 17.61 36.23
C GLY A 2 1.29 18.25 35.40
N ALA A 3 1.96 17.44 34.58
CA ALA A 3 3.05 17.89 33.71
C ALA A 3 2.52 18.88 32.65
N ILE A 4 2.98 20.13 32.73
CA ILE A 4 2.60 21.27 31.87
C ILE A 4 3.14 21.13 30.42
N GLY A 5 3.91 20.08 30.14
CA GLY A 5 4.50 19.82 28.83
C GLY A 5 6.00 19.58 28.90
N PRO A 6 6.69 19.43 27.76
CA PRO A 6 8.12 19.16 27.74
C PRO A 6 8.90 20.34 28.34
N LYS A 7 9.56 20.11 29.48
CA LYS A 7 10.35 21.13 30.19
C LYS A 7 11.44 21.77 29.32
N LYS A 8 11.98 21.02 28.35
CA LYS A 8 13.02 21.48 27.42
C LYS A 8 12.82 20.87 26.03
N LYS A 9 13.30 21.57 25.00
CA LYS A 9 13.38 21.06 23.63
C LYS A 9 14.32 19.86 23.58
N ARG A 10 13.90 18.80 22.89
CA ARG A 10 14.75 17.61 22.66
C ARG A 10 15.91 17.99 21.75
N SER A 11 17.11 17.48 22.04
CA SER A 11 18.26 17.68 21.16
C SER A 11 18.01 17.06 19.78
N ILE A 12 18.66 17.63 18.76
CA ILE A 12 18.56 17.15 17.39
C ILE A 12 18.94 15.67 17.28
N HIS A 13 20.02 15.27 17.95
CA HIS A 13 20.47 13.87 18.00
C HIS A 13 19.38 12.95 18.59
N LYS A 14 18.81 13.28 19.76
CA LYS A 14 17.76 12.46 20.39
C LYS A 14 16.48 12.38 19.54
N ARG A 15 16.15 13.43 18.78
CA ARG A 15 15.04 13.43 17.83
C ARG A 15 15.32 12.48 16.65
N ASN A 16 16.50 12.57 16.06
CA ASN A 16 16.88 11.76 14.88
C ASN A 16 16.96 10.27 15.21
N VAL A 17 17.55 9.91 16.36
CA VAL A 17 17.61 8.50 16.80
C VAL A 17 16.22 7.90 16.97
N ARG A 18 15.28 8.66 17.57
CA ARG A 18 13.88 8.20 17.68
C ARG A 18 13.23 8.01 16.31
N HIS A 19 13.44 8.94 15.38
CA HIS A 19 12.89 8.83 14.03
C HIS A 19 13.44 7.60 13.29
N ALA A 20 14.75 7.36 13.38
CA ALA A 20 15.40 6.21 12.75
C ALA A 20 14.91 4.86 13.33
N SER A 21 14.56 4.80 14.62
CA SER A 21 13.92 3.61 15.20
C SER A 21 12.50 3.42 14.65
N TRP A 22 11.71 4.50 14.65
CA TRP A 22 10.33 4.49 14.13
C TRP A 22 10.25 4.06 12.66
N GLU A 23 11.17 4.53 11.82
CA GLU A 23 11.24 4.17 10.41
C GLU A 23 11.50 2.68 10.21
N ARG A 24 12.45 2.10 10.97
CA ARG A 24 12.73 0.66 10.95
C ARG A 24 11.50 -0.16 11.36
N ASP A 25 10.82 0.26 12.42
CA ASP A 25 9.64 -0.44 12.92
C ASP A 25 8.48 -0.38 11.91
N ILE A 26 8.30 0.76 11.24
CA ILE A 26 7.29 0.92 10.19
C ILE A 26 7.61 0.04 8.98
N LEU A 27 8.86 0.06 8.51
CA LEU A 27 9.28 -0.75 7.37
C LEU A 27 9.03 -2.24 7.64
N LYS A 28 9.39 -2.71 8.84
CA LYS A 28 9.16 -4.08 9.28
C LYS A 28 7.68 -4.44 9.35
N LYS A 29 6.82 -3.49 9.76
CA LYS A 29 5.36 -3.70 9.76
C LYS A 29 4.81 -3.77 8.33
N LEU A 30 5.28 -2.92 7.43
CA LEU A 30 4.77 -2.85 6.05
C LEU A 30 5.21 -4.01 5.16
N SER A 31 6.39 -4.59 5.37
CA SER A 31 6.95 -5.62 4.49
C SER A 31 6.04 -6.82 4.27
N ASN A 32 5.27 -7.21 5.29
CA ASN A 32 4.43 -8.42 5.27
C ASN A 32 2.94 -8.13 5.04
N MET A 33 2.53 -6.87 4.86
CA MET A 33 1.11 -6.52 4.71
C MET A 33 0.58 -6.69 3.29
N VAL A 34 1.45 -6.69 2.28
CA VAL A 34 1.01 -6.75 0.88
C VAL A 34 0.83 -8.20 0.45
N SER A 35 -0.42 -8.67 0.40
CA SER A 35 -0.76 -9.97 -0.15
C SER A 35 -0.92 -9.89 -1.67
N LEU A 36 0.03 -10.51 -2.39
CA LEU A 36 -0.03 -10.73 -3.83
C LEU A 36 -0.53 -12.14 -4.12
N SER A 37 -1.46 -12.25 -5.07
CA SER A 37 -1.95 -13.52 -5.60
C SER A 37 -1.80 -13.56 -7.12
N THR A 38 -1.64 -14.75 -7.67
CA THR A 38 -1.57 -14.93 -9.12
C THR A 38 -2.97 -14.79 -9.73
N CYS A 39 -3.06 -14.08 -10.86
CA CYS A 39 -4.30 -14.00 -11.62
C CYS A 39 -4.52 -15.32 -12.38
N THR A 40 -5.69 -15.92 -12.20
CA THR A 40 -6.06 -17.18 -12.88
C THR A 40 -6.24 -17.05 -14.40
N ASN A 41 -6.49 -15.84 -14.90
CA ASN A 41 -6.75 -15.60 -16.33
C ASN A 41 -5.45 -15.28 -17.09
N CYS A 42 -4.65 -14.33 -16.61
CA CYS A 42 -3.43 -13.87 -17.32
C CYS A 42 -2.11 -14.26 -16.65
N GLY A 43 -2.12 -14.95 -15.51
CA GLY A 43 -0.91 -15.36 -14.78
C GLY A 43 -0.15 -14.24 -14.05
N THR A 44 -0.47 -12.97 -14.30
CA THR A 44 0.23 -11.84 -13.65
C THR A 44 -0.06 -11.75 -12.15
N PRO A 45 0.91 -11.26 -11.34
CA PRO A 45 0.67 -11.00 -9.92
C PRO A 45 -0.32 -9.83 -9.77
N LYS A 46 -1.33 -10.03 -8.93
CA LYS A 46 -2.33 -9.03 -8.58
C LYS A 46 -2.48 -8.94 -7.07
N LEU A 47 -3.06 -7.84 -6.59
CA LEU A 47 -3.42 -7.73 -5.18
C LEU A 47 -4.58 -8.69 -4.85
N ALA A 48 -4.50 -9.31 -3.68
CA ALA A 48 -5.57 -10.15 -3.16
C ALA A 48 -6.90 -9.37 -3.08
N HIS A 49 -8.01 -10.06 -3.36
CA HIS A 49 -9.37 -9.50 -3.41
C HIS A 49 -9.60 -8.30 -4.36
N ARG A 50 -8.62 -7.95 -5.21
CA ARG A 50 -8.76 -6.88 -6.21
C ARG A 50 -8.91 -7.45 -7.63
N VAL A 51 -9.49 -6.62 -8.50
CA VAL A 51 -9.55 -6.84 -9.95
C VAL A 51 -8.13 -6.81 -10.51
N CYS A 52 -7.83 -7.70 -11.46
CA CYS A 52 -6.53 -7.68 -12.14
C CYS A 52 -6.43 -6.41 -13.00
N LYS A 53 -5.38 -5.59 -12.79
CA LYS A 53 -5.14 -4.38 -13.60
C LYS A 53 -4.65 -4.69 -15.02
N ALA A 54 -4.13 -5.89 -15.27
CA ALA A 54 -3.62 -6.28 -16.57
C ALA A 54 -4.74 -6.77 -17.51
N CYS A 55 -5.65 -7.62 -17.02
CA CYS A 55 -6.70 -8.21 -17.85
C CYS A 55 -8.13 -7.74 -17.50
N GLY A 56 -8.35 -7.07 -16.37
CA GLY A 56 -9.67 -6.55 -15.99
C GLY A 56 -10.63 -7.60 -15.41
N TYR A 57 -10.15 -8.81 -15.13
CA TYR A 57 -10.99 -9.91 -14.61
C TYR A 57 -10.96 -10.02 -13.07
N TYR A 58 -12.12 -10.37 -12.51
CA TYR A 58 -12.29 -10.78 -11.12
C TYR A 58 -13.28 -11.94 -11.02
N LYS A 59 -12.87 -13.03 -10.36
CA LYS A 59 -13.69 -14.26 -10.19
C LYS A 59 -14.29 -14.78 -11.52
N GLY A 60 -13.51 -14.77 -12.60
CA GLY A 60 -13.93 -15.27 -13.91
C GLY A 60 -14.86 -14.33 -14.70
N LYS A 61 -15.28 -13.19 -14.14
CA LYS A 61 -16.06 -12.17 -14.84
C LYS A 61 -15.15 -11.03 -15.29
N GLN A 62 -15.39 -10.52 -16.49
CA GLN A 62 -14.77 -9.31 -16.98
C GLN A 62 -15.46 -8.12 -16.33
N VAL A 63 -14.73 -7.38 -15.49
CA VAL A 63 -15.25 -6.21 -14.76
C VAL A 63 -14.78 -4.92 -15.42
N LEU A 64 -13.59 -4.94 -16.03
CA LEU A 64 -13.02 -3.80 -16.73
C LEU A 64 -12.72 -4.17 -18.18
N THR A 65 -13.25 -3.40 -19.11
CA THR A 65 -12.92 -3.50 -20.53
C THR A 65 -11.70 -2.64 -20.81
N ILE A 66 -10.50 -3.19 -20.59
CA ILE A 66 -9.25 -2.46 -20.81
C ILE A 66 -8.99 -2.41 -22.33
N LYS A 67 -9.45 -1.36 -23.00
CA LYS A 67 -9.03 -1.05 -24.37
C LYS A 67 -7.59 -0.54 -24.34
N SER A 68 -6.76 -1.03 -25.25
CA SER A 68 -5.34 -0.69 -25.36
C SER A 68 -5.11 0.82 -25.48
N LYS A 69 -4.38 1.40 -24.50
CA LYS A 69 -3.82 2.77 -24.45
C LYS A 69 -4.65 3.87 -25.13
N GLY A 70 -5.64 4.38 -24.40
CA GLY A 70 -6.30 5.64 -24.72
C GLY A 70 -7.78 5.60 -24.36
N ALA A 71 -8.23 6.56 -23.56
CA ALA A 71 -9.59 6.73 -23.04
C ALA A 71 -9.98 5.76 -21.90
N ASN A 72 -9.99 6.31 -20.68
CA ASN A 72 -10.78 5.76 -19.59
C ASN A 72 -12.26 5.92 -19.97
N VAL A 73 -12.97 4.81 -20.16
CA VAL A 73 -14.43 4.78 -20.11
C VAL A 73 -14.78 3.75 -19.04
N ILE A 74 -15.33 4.24 -17.93
CA ILE A 74 -15.97 3.42 -16.89
C ILE A 74 -17.44 3.36 -17.28
N ASP A 75 -17.81 2.30 -18.00
CA ASP A 75 -19.21 1.93 -18.18
C ASP A 75 -19.59 0.87 -17.13
N ALA A 76 -20.83 1.00 -16.67
CA ALA A 76 -21.44 0.49 -15.44
C ALA A 76 -21.28 -1.01 -15.13
#